data_AF-A0A6J1TQL4-F1
#
_entry.id   AF-A0A6J1TQL4-F1
#
_cell.length_a   1.000
_cell.length_b   1.000
_cell.length_c   1.000
_cell.angle_alpha   90.00
_cell.angle_beta   90.00
_cell.angle_gamma   90.00
#
_symmetry.space_group_name_H-M   'P 1'
#
loop_
_entity.id
_entity.type
_entity.pdbx_description
1 polymer ?
#
loop_
_entity_poly.entity_id
_entity_poly.type
_entity_poly.pdbx_seq_one_letter_code
_entity_poly.pdbx_strand_id
1 'polypeptide(L)'
;MESTGWDISILIAVAAVIPSMLFLLYKIIGSQRKKDPLTLQDPNIKYPLSLIEKEVYHKNVHPKFPEGGKMSQYLDTMKTGDAIDFRGPNGLLVYKGSGKFAIKSDKKSEAKIKVVKHLGMIAGGTGITPMLQLIRHITRDPTDKTKCYLLFANQTEQDILLKPELEDVAANHSDQFKLWYTLDKPPQGWKYSSGFITADMIKNHLPPPSGDTLILMCGPPPMIQFACQPSLELLGYAKESTFAY
;
A
#
# COMPACT_ATOMS: atom_id res chain seq x y z
N MET A 1 19.75 -54.63 -38.57
CA MET A 1 20.23 -53.23 -38.44
C MET A 1 19.00 -52.34 -38.51
N GLU A 2 18.32 -52.15 -37.38
CA GLU A 2 17.16 -51.24 -37.31
C GLU A 2 17.66 -49.87 -36.83
N SER A 3 17.57 -48.88 -37.71
CA SER A 3 17.88 -47.49 -37.38
C SER A 3 16.68 -46.86 -36.69
N THR A 4 16.83 -46.51 -35.42
CA THR A 4 15.86 -45.73 -34.64
C THR A 4 15.88 -44.28 -35.12
N GLY A 5 15.14 -44.00 -36.20
CA GLY A 5 14.88 -42.64 -36.66
C GLY A 5 13.90 -41.94 -35.72
N TRP A 6 14.39 -40.99 -34.93
CA TRP A 6 13.50 -40.13 -34.15
C TRP A 6 12.74 -39.23 -35.13
N ASP A 7 11.41 -39.30 -35.09
CA ASP A 7 10.53 -38.50 -35.93
C ASP A 7 10.80 -37.01 -35.66
N ILE A 8 11.13 -36.26 -36.72
CA ILE A 8 11.49 -34.84 -36.66
C ILE A 8 10.40 -34.03 -35.95
N SER A 9 9.14 -34.49 -36.04
CA SER A 9 7.97 -33.92 -35.37
C SER A 9 8.08 -33.98 -33.84
N ILE A 10 8.65 -35.06 -33.30
CA ILE A 10 8.87 -35.25 -31.85
C ILE A 10 9.99 -34.34 -31.37
N LEU A 11 11.07 -34.20 -32.15
CA LEU A 11 12.18 -33.30 -31.83
C LEU A 11 11.73 -31.83 -31.78
N ILE A 12 10.86 -31.39 -32.70
CA ILE A 12 10.30 -30.03 -32.71
C ILE A 12 9.38 -29.81 -31.51
N ALA A 13 8.51 -30.77 -31.18
CA ALA A 13 7.60 -30.67 -30.03
C ALA A 13 8.37 -30.58 -28.70
N VAL A 14 9.42 -31.40 -28.53
CA VAL A 14 10.29 -31.38 -27.35
C VAL A 14 11.05 -30.05 -27.25
N ALA A 15 11.54 -29.52 -28.38
CA ALA A 15 12.26 -28.24 -28.42
C ALA A 15 11.37 -27.02 -28.10
N ALA A 16 10.05 -27.08 -28.31
CA ALA A 16 9.15 -25.99 -27.96
C ALA A 16 8.59 -26.10 -26.53
N VAL A 17 8.25 -27.31 -26.08
CA VAL A 17 7.58 -27.53 -24.79
C VAL A 17 8.56 -27.41 -23.62
N ILE A 18 9.80 -27.89 -23.76
CA ILE A 18 10.78 -27.85 -22.67
C ILE A 18 11.17 -26.40 -22.30
N PRO A 19 11.49 -25.49 -23.24
CA PRO A 19 11.80 -24.11 -22.88
C PRO A 19 10.60 -23.37 -22.28
N SER A 20 9.37 -23.63 -22.75
CA SER A 20 8.16 -23.03 -22.17
C SER A 20 7.90 -23.53 -20.74
N MET A 21 8.08 -24.83 -20.49
CA MET A 21 7.99 -25.43 -19.16
C MET A 21 9.09 -24.92 -18.23
N LEU A 22 10.33 -24.80 -18.71
CA LEU A 22 11.45 -24.24 -17.96
C LEU A 22 11.27 -22.75 -17.68
N PHE A 23 10.69 -21.99 -18.61
CA PHE A 23 10.35 -20.58 -18.42
C PHE A 23 9.20 -20.41 -17.41
N LEU A 24 8.21 -21.30 -17.44
CA LEU A 24 7.12 -21.33 -16.47
C LEU A 24 7.66 -21.71 -15.07
N LEU A 25 8.52 -22.72 -14.98
CA LEU A 25 9.24 -23.07 -13.76
C LEU A 25 10.12 -21.92 -13.29
N TYR A 26 10.83 -21.24 -14.18
CA TYR A 26 11.63 -20.06 -13.84
C TYR A 26 10.76 -18.90 -13.35
N LYS A 27 9.55 -18.70 -13.89
CA LYS A 27 8.58 -17.73 -13.35
C LYS A 27 8.02 -18.16 -11.99
N ILE A 28 7.74 -19.45 -11.79
CA ILE A 28 7.25 -19.99 -10.52
C ILE A 28 8.32 -19.90 -9.42
N ILE A 29 9.57 -20.22 -9.76
CA ILE A 29 10.74 -20.20 -8.84
C ILE A 29 11.27 -18.77 -8.67
N GLY A 30 11.22 -17.95 -9.71
CA GLY A 30 11.68 -16.56 -9.73
C GLY A 30 10.68 -15.57 -9.14
N SER A 31 9.39 -15.93 -9.09
CA SER A 31 8.39 -15.18 -8.33
C SER A 31 8.63 -15.39 -6.85
N GLN A 32 9.12 -14.32 -6.21
CA GLN A 32 9.24 -14.15 -4.76
C GLN A 32 10.48 -14.78 -4.09
N ARG A 33 11.69 -14.47 -4.55
CA ARG A 33 12.79 -14.34 -3.57
C ARG A 33 12.35 -13.31 -2.53
N LYS A 34 12.06 -13.75 -1.30
CA LYS A 34 11.90 -12.90 -0.12
C LYS A 34 13.22 -12.12 0.02
N LYS A 35 13.25 -10.89 -0.49
CA LYS A 35 14.24 -9.93 -0.01
C LYS A 35 13.78 -9.61 1.39
N ASP A 36 14.55 -10.03 2.38
CA ASP A 36 14.32 -9.60 3.75
C ASP A 36 14.30 -8.06 3.77
N PRO A 37 13.49 -7.45 4.65
CA PRO A 37 13.50 -6.00 4.81
C PRO A 37 14.94 -5.54 5.05
N LEU A 38 15.43 -4.61 4.23
CA LEU A 38 16.74 -4.02 4.41
C LEU A 38 16.69 -3.09 5.62
N THR A 39 16.87 -3.66 6.81
CA THR A 39 17.06 -2.87 8.03
C THR A 39 18.47 -2.31 8.00
N LEU A 40 18.65 -1.03 8.33
CA LEU A 40 19.98 -0.45 8.51
C LEU A 40 20.64 -1.15 9.71
N GLN A 41 21.57 -2.08 9.44
CA GLN A 41 22.21 -2.90 10.48
C GLN A 41 23.46 -2.21 11.04
N ASP A 42 24.22 -1.54 10.19
CA ASP A 42 25.43 -0.81 10.56
C ASP A 42 25.26 0.69 10.25
N PRO A 43 25.33 1.58 11.25
CA PRO A 43 25.16 3.02 11.04
C PRO A 43 26.27 3.67 10.20
N ASN A 44 27.41 2.99 9.99
CA ASN A 44 28.53 3.52 9.22
C ASN A 44 28.50 3.10 7.74
N ILE A 45 27.59 2.19 7.36
CA ILE A 45 27.46 1.71 5.98
C ILE A 45 26.45 2.57 5.22
N LYS A 46 26.81 2.98 4.00
CA LYS A 46 25.88 3.63 3.07
C LYS A 46 25.00 2.57 2.41
N TYR A 47 23.68 2.66 2.60
CA TYR A 47 22.72 1.75 1.98
C TYR A 47 22.07 2.42 0.76
N PRO A 48 22.01 1.74 -0.41
CA PRO A 48 21.23 2.24 -1.53
C PRO A 48 19.74 2.11 -1.22
N LEU A 49 19.02 3.24 -1.22
CA LEU A 49 17.57 3.29 -1.07
C LEU A 49 16.94 3.75 -2.37
N SER A 50 16.08 2.92 -2.95
CA SER A 50 15.34 3.27 -4.16
C SER A 50 14.15 4.15 -3.80
N LEU A 51 14.11 5.36 -4.37
CA LEU A 51 12.95 6.24 -4.29
C LEU A 51 11.87 5.72 -5.26
N ILE A 52 10.75 5.24 -4.72
CA ILE A 52 9.66 4.64 -5.50
C ILE A 52 8.90 5.73 -6.26
N GLU A 53 8.48 6.76 -5.55
CA GLU A 53 7.75 7.90 -6.09
C GLU A 53 8.11 9.14 -5.25
N LYS A 54 8.04 10.31 -5.87
CA LYS A 54 8.42 11.58 -5.26
C LYS A 54 7.34 12.61 -5.52
N GLU A 55 6.76 13.11 -4.44
CA GLU A 55 5.86 14.26 -4.47
C GLU A 55 6.61 15.50 -3.97
N VAL A 56 6.66 16.55 -4.79
CA VAL A 56 7.38 17.80 -4.46
C VAL A 56 6.40 18.95 -4.27
N TYR A 57 6.31 19.43 -3.03
CA TYR A 57 5.52 20.62 -2.72
C TYR A 57 6.30 21.89 -3.07
N HIS A 58 6.01 22.49 -4.23
CA HIS A 58 6.69 23.69 -4.71
C HIS A 58 6.20 24.98 -4.05
N LYS A 59 7.07 26.00 -4.03
CA LYS A 59 6.73 27.37 -3.64
C LYS A 59 5.59 27.94 -4.50
N ASN A 60 4.80 28.82 -3.91
CA ASN A 60 3.71 29.57 -4.55
C ASN A 60 2.57 28.72 -5.13
N VAL A 61 2.48 27.43 -4.79
CA VAL A 61 1.39 26.55 -5.23
C VAL A 61 0.23 26.54 -4.23
N HIS A 62 0.52 26.39 -2.93
CA HIS A 62 -0.51 26.25 -1.91
C HIS A 62 -0.60 27.52 -1.04
N PRO A 63 -1.78 28.17 -0.90
CA PRO A 63 -1.91 29.47 -0.24
C PRO A 63 -1.53 29.45 1.25
N LYS A 64 -1.76 28.33 1.95
CA LYS A 64 -1.34 28.15 3.36
C LYS A 64 0.14 27.79 3.52
N PHE A 65 0.81 27.39 2.43
CA PHE A 65 2.21 26.96 2.44
C PHE A 65 2.96 27.62 1.27
N PRO A 66 3.08 28.98 1.27
CA PRO A 66 3.66 29.71 0.16
C PRO A 66 5.13 29.33 -0.11
N GLU A 67 5.86 28.91 0.91
CA GLU A 67 7.25 28.44 0.80
C GLU A 67 7.38 26.97 0.36
N GLY A 68 6.27 26.29 0.06
CA GLY A 68 6.26 24.87 -0.29
C GLY A 68 6.72 23.95 0.85
N GLY A 69 7.10 22.72 0.50
CA GLY A 69 7.58 21.71 1.45
C GLY A 69 9.09 21.80 1.63
N LYS A 70 9.56 22.05 2.86
CA LYS A 70 10.99 22.19 3.16
C LYS A 70 11.79 20.94 2.80
N MET A 71 11.34 19.77 3.29
CA MET A 71 12.04 18.51 3.09
C MET A 71 11.87 17.96 1.67
N SER A 72 10.67 18.06 1.07
CA SER A 72 10.43 17.57 -0.28
C SER A 72 11.28 18.31 -1.31
N GLN A 73 11.42 19.64 -1.18
CA GLN A 73 12.29 20.44 -2.04
C GLN A 73 13.77 20.16 -1.76
N TYR A 74 14.17 19.96 -0.50
CA TYR A 74 15.54 19.56 -0.17
C TYR A 74 15.94 18.24 -0.86
N LEU A 75 15.11 17.21 -0.72
CA LEU A 75 15.32 15.91 -1.38
C LEU A 75 15.34 16.02 -2.91
N ASP A 76 14.52 16.91 -3.48
CA ASP A 76 14.50 17.18 -4.93
C ASP A 76 15.82 17.79 -5.44
N THR A 77 16.53 18.54 -4.59
CA THR A 77 17.81 19.16 -4.94
C THR A 77 19.04 18.27 -4.72
N MET A 78 18.89 17.12 -4.06
CA MET A 78 19.99 16.19 -3.81
C MET A 78 20.47 15.53 -5.11
N LYS A 79 21.78 15.30 -5.20
CA LYS A 79 22.45 14.66 -6.34
C LYS A 79 22.91 13.26 -6.00
N THR A 80 23.14 12.45 -7.02
CA THR A 80 23.78 11.14 -6.86
C THR A 80 25.13 11.30 -6.16
N GLY A 81 25.30 10.60 -5.04
CA GLY A 81 26.49 10.69 -4.19
C GLY A 81 26.27 11.43 -2.88
N ASP A 82 25.22 12.27 -2.80
CA ASP A 82 24.81 12.92 -1.56
C ASP A 82 24.32 11.88 -0.54
N ALA A 83 24.43 12.21 0.75
CA ALA A 83 23.99 11.38 1.85
C ALA A 83 23.00 12.14 2.75
N ILE A 84 22.08 11.40 3.37
CA ILE A 84 21.15 11.91 4.37
C ILE A 84 21.00 10.88 5.48
N ASP A 85 20.88 11.35 6.72
CA ASP A 85 20.76 10.47 7.88
C ASP A 85 19.37 9.84 7.99
N PHE A 86 19.33 8.55 8.32
CA PHE A 86 18.11 7.79 8.56
C PHE A 86 18.05 7.27 9.99
N ARG A 87 16.83 7.19 10.56
CA ARG A 87 16.59 6.61 11.89
C ARG A 87 15.30 5.80 11.92
N GLY A 88 15.32 4.65 12.57
CA GLY A 88 14.16 3.79 12.76
C GLY A 88 14.51 2.45 13.42
N PRO A 89 13.54 1.53 13.56
CA PRO A 89 12.11 1.70 13.25
C PRO A 89 11.38 2.59 14.29
N ASN A 90 10.31 3.27 13.87
CA ASN A 90 9.38 3.99 14.74
C ASN A 90 7.94 3.68 14.31
N GLY A 91 7.01 3.73 15.26
CA GLY A 91 5.59 3.50 15.02
C GLY A 91 4.92 2.82 16.20
N LEU A 92 3.61 2.96 16.30
CA LEU A 92 2.81 2.32 17.36
C LEU A 92 2.09 1.07 16.87
N LEU A 93 2.07 0.81 15.57
CA LEU A 93 1.39 -0.31 14.94
C LEU A 93 2.41 -1.17 14.19
N VAL A 94 2.38 -2.48 14.43
CA VAL A 94 3.19 -3.47 13.72
C VAL A 94 2.28 -4.59 13.24
N TYR A 95 2.29 -4.86 11.93
CA TYR A 95 1.66 -6.04 11.37
C TYR A 95 2.54 -7.27 11.59
N LYS A 96 1.96 -8.33 12.15
CA LYS A 96 2.63 -9.59 12.49
C LYS A 96 2.26 -10.73 11.53
N GLY A 97 1.52 -10.43 10.46
CA GLY A 97 1.01 -11.41 9.48
C GLY A 97 -0.33 -12.01 9.89
N SER A 98 -1.07 -12.53 8.90
CA SER A 98 -2.33 -13.27 9.08
C SER A 98 -3.34 -12.56 9.98
N GLY A 99 -3.58 -11.28 9.71
CA GLY A 99 -4.57 -10.46 10.41
C GLY A 99 -4.14 -9.98 11.79
N LYS A 100 -2.94 -10.32 12.26
CA LYS A 100 -2.46 -9.99 13.60
C LYS A 100 -1.72 -8.64 13.62
N PHE A 101 -2.23 -7.71 14.42
CA PHE A 101 -1.64 -6.40 14.68
C PHE A 101 -1.19 -6.31 16.14
N ALA A 102 0.00 -5.77 16.35
CA ALA A 102 0.46 -5.33 17.67
C ALA A 102 0.37 -3.79 17.71
N ILE A 103 -0.52 -3.26 18.54
CA ILE A 103 -0.85 -1.82 18.59
C ILE A 103 -0.60 -1.27 19.99
N LYS A 104 0.21 -0.22 20.09
CA LYS A 104 0.45 0.54 21.32
C LYS A 104 -0.45 1.77 21.35
N SER A 105 -0.94 2.14 22.52
CA SER A 105 -1.66 3.42 22.72
C SER A 105 -0.71 4.63 22.69
N ASP A 106 0.53 4.43 23.11
CA ASP A 106 1.58 5.44 23.16
C ASP A 106 2.96 4.75 23.14
N LYS A 107 4.04 5.54 23.13
CA LYS A 107 5.41 5.01 22.99
C LYS A 107 5.88 4.14 24.16
N LYS A 108 5.28 4.31 25.34
CA LYS A 108 5.69 3.64 26.60
C LYS A 108 4.82 2.45 26.94
N SER A 109 3.60 2.42 26.42
CA SER A 109 2.66 1.33 26.65
C SER A 109 3.05 0.03 25.95
N GLU A 110 2.66 -1.09 26.57
CA GLU A 110 2.74 -2.42 25.98
C GLU A 110 1.81 -2.55 24.77
N ALA A 111 2.20 -3.38 23.81
CA ALA A 111 1.42 -3.59 22.60
C ALA A 111 0.24 -4.54 22.89
N LYS A 112 -0.97 -4.11 22.54
CA LYS A 112 -2.15 -4.97 22.52
C LYS A 112 -2.23 -5.71 21.19
N ILE A 113 -2.48 -7.02 21.26
CA ILE A 113 -2.68 -7.84 20.06
C ILE A 113 -4.14 -7.75 19.63
N LYS A 114 -4.36 -7.37 18.38
CA LYS A 114 -5.66 -7.40 17.71
C LYS A 114 -5.57 -8.32 16.50
N VAL A 115 -6.47 -9.29 16.41
CA VAL A 115 -6.58 -10.16 15.24
C VAL A 115 -7.83 -9.74 14.48
N VAL A 116 -7.69 -9.46 13.19
CA VAL A 116 -8.78 -9.01 12.33
C VAL A 116 -8.83 -9.81 11.05
N LYS A 117 -10.02 -9.91 10.47
CA LYS A 117 -10.23 -10.49 9.13
C LYS A 117 -10.34 -9.40 8.08
N HIS A 118 -10.79 -8.21 8.47
CA HIS A 118 -11.04 -7.09 7.58
C HIS A 118 -10.24 -5.86 8.01
N LEU A 119 -9.50 -5.31 7.05
CA LEU A 119 -8.72 -4.10 7.19
C LEU A 119 -9.30 -3.02 6.27
N GLY A 120 -10.02 -2.07 6.84
CA GLY A 120 -10.39 -0.85 6.14
C GLY A 120 -9.25 0.15 6.21
N MET A 121 -9.00 0.86 5.12
CA MET A 121 -7.90 1.81 4.98
C MET A 121 -8.44 3.08 4.33
N ILE A 122 -8.24 4.21 4.99
CA ILE A 122 -8.58 5.52 4.46
C ILE A 122 -7.27 6.30 4.29
N ALA A 123 -6.91 6.59 3.04
CA ALA A 123 -5.67 7.29 2.72
C ALA A 123 -5.97 8.64 2.06
N GLY A 124 -5.16 9.66 2.36
CA GLY A 124 -5.17 10.95 1.68
C GLY A 124 -3.79 11.31 1.15
N GLY A 125 -3.65 11.52 -0.16
CA GLY A 125 -2.37 11.87 -0.81
C GLY A 125 -1.23 10.91 -0.43
N THR A 126 -0.15 11.44 0.12
CA THR A 126 1.05 10.67 0.53
C THR A 126 0.79 9.68 1.68
N GLY A 127 -0.35 9.78 2.36
CA GLY A 127 -0.81 8.82 3.37
C GLY A 127 -1.10 7.41 2.84
N ILE A 128 -1.01 7.19 1.53
CA ILE A 128 -1.08 5.86 0.91
C ILE A 128 0.08 4.94 1.33
N THR A 129 1.24 5.50 1.65
CA THR A 129 2.47 4.73 1.87
C THR A 129 2.38 3.68 3.00
N PRO A 130 1.86 3.97 4.21
CA PRO A 130 1.65 2.92 5.21
C PRO A 130 0.61 1.88 4.78
N MET A 131 -0.40 2.27 4.00
CA MET A 131 -1.43 1.34 3.52
C MET A 131 -0.85 0.38 2.48
N LEU A 132 -0.09 0.91 1.52
CA LEU A 132 0.55 0.11 0.49
C LEU A 132 1.55 -0.89 1.08
N GLN A 133 2.29 -0.52 2.12
CA GLN A 133 3.17 -1.45 2.83
C GLN A 133 2.41 -2.69 3.33
N LEU A 134 1.23 -2.49 3.92
CA LEU A 134 0.37 -3.57 4.40
C LEU A 134 -0.24 -4.36 3.25
N ILE A 135 -0.77 -3.68 2.24
CA ILE A 135 -1.36 -4.30 1.04
C ILE A 135 -0.34 -5.23 0.37
N ARG A 136 0.89 -4.75 0.12
CA ARG A 136 1.98 -5.56 -0.45
C ARG A 136 2.32 -6.76 0.42
N HIS A 137 2.41 -6.57 1.73
CA HIS A 137 2.77 -7.67 2.64
C HIS A 137 1.68 -8.75 2.67
N ILE A 138 0.42 -8.34 2.77
CA ILE A 138 -0.75 -9.23 2.85
C ILE A 138 -0.94 -10.00 1.55
N THR A 139 -0.96 -9.31 0.41
CA THR A 139 -1.22 -9.94 -0.90
C THR A 139 -0.08 -10.82 -1.40
N ARG A 140 1.15 -10.59 -0.92
CA ARG A 140 2.31 -11.43 -1.24
C ARG A 140 2.31 -12.77 -0.51
N ASP A 141 1.64 -12.88 0.63
CA ASP A 141 1.57 -14.11 1.41
C ASP A 141 0.25 -14.86 1.12
N PRO A 142 0.27 -15.97 0.36
CA PRO A 142 -0.95 -16.71 0.02
C PRO A 142 -1.63 -17.35 1.23
N THR A 143 -0.94 -17.46 2.37
CA THR A 143 -1.51 -17.98 3.62
C THR A 143 -2.25 -16.92 4.42
N ASP A 144 -1.96 -15.64 4.17
CA ASP A 144 -2.64 -14.51 4.79
C ASP A 144 -4.00 -14.30 4.13
N LYS A 145 -5.09 -14.43 4.90
CA LYS A 145 -6.47 -14.29 4.41
C LYS A 145 -7.11 -12.95 4.75
N THR A 146 -6.32 -12.00 5.25
CA THR A 146 -6.81 -10.67 5.62
C THR A 146 -7.33 -9.93 4.39
N LYS A 147 -8.56 -9.44 4.44
CA LYS A 147 -9.17 -8.65 3.36
C LYS A 147 -8.93 -7.17 3.56
N CYS A 148 -8.43 -6.51 2.54
CA CYS A 148 -8.05 -5.12 2.49
C CYS A 148 -9.06 -4.30 1.69
N TYR A 149 -9.47 -3.15 2.21
CA TYR A 149 -10.41 -2.23 1.56
C TYR A 149 -9.81 -0.84 1.63
N LEU A 150 -9.44 -0.25 0.50
CA LEU A 150 -8.83 1.08 0.43
C LEU A 150 -9.82 2.08 -0.15
N LEU A 151 -10.11 3.13 0.62
CA LEU A 151 -10.73 4.36 0.17
C LEU A 151 -9.65 5.45 0.09
N PHE A 152 -9.26 5.82 -1.13
CA PHE A 152 -8.12 6.71 -1.38
C PHE A 152 -8.57 8.06 -1.93
N ALA A 153 -8.29 9.13 -1.18
CA ALA A 153 -8.65 10.51 -1.49
C ALA A 153 -7.46 11.30 -2.06
N ASN A 154 -7.68 11.99 -3.18
CA ASN A 154 -6.72 12.87 -3.83
C ASN A 154 -7.41 14.13 -4.35
N GLN A 155 -6.66 15.17 -4.73
CA GLN A 155 -7.26 16.39 -5.27
C GLN A 155 -7.74 16.18 -6.72
N THR A 156 -6.88 15.64 -7.57
CA THR A 156 -7.17 15.31 -8.98
C THR A 156 -6.76 13.88 -9.30
N GLU A 157 -7.12 13.38 -10.49
CA GLU A 157 -6.73 12.03 -10.93
C GLU A 157 -5.21 11.89 -11.09
N GLN A 158 -4.54 12.97 -11.50
CA GLN A 158 -3.09 13.02 -11.71
C GLN A 158 -2.33 12.93 -10.38
N ASP A 159 -2.97 13.32 -9.27
CA ASP A 159 -2.37 13.27 -7.93
C ASP A 159 -2.47 11.89 -7.28
N ILE A 160 -3.05 10.88 -7.96
CA ILE A 160 -3.17 9.52 -7.43
C ILE A 160 -1.82 8.81 -7.53
N LEU A 161 -1.06 8.91 -6.43
CA LEU A 161 0.22 8.20 -6.26
C LEU A 161 0.04 6.68 -6.37
N LEU A 162 0.98 6.03 -7.04
CA LEU A 162 1.05 4.57 -7.19
C LEU A 162 -0.22 3.94 -7.81
N LYS A 163 -1.00 4.72 -8.58
CA LYS A 163 -2.25 4.25 -9.20
C LYS A 163 -2.09 2.94 -9.99
N PRO A 164 -1.12 2.79 -10.92
CA PRO A 164 -1.00 1.57 -11.71
C PRO A 164 -0.73 0.34 -10.84
N GLU A 165 0.04 0.49 -9.77
CA GLU A 165 0.33 -0.60 -8.84
C GLU A 165 -0.91 -0.99 -8.04
N LEU A 166 -1.66 -0.01 -7.52
CA LEU A 166 -2.89 -0.29 -6.78
C LEU A 166 -3.92 -1.00 -7.66
N GLU A 167 -4.07 -0.56 -8.91
CA GLU A 167 -4.98 -1.19 -9.87
C GLU A 167 -4.54 -2.61 -10.25
N ASP A 168 -3.23 -2.85 -10.42
CA ASP A 168 -2.69 -4.19 -10.65
C ASP A 168 -2.98 -5.14 -9.47
N VAL A 169 -2.73 -4.69 -8.23
CA VAL A 169 -3.06 -5.49 -7.04
C VAL A 169 -4.57 -5.75 -6.95
N ALA A 170 -5.41 -4.75 -7.25
CA ALA A 170 -6.86 -4.91 -7.24
C ALA A 170 -7.37 -5.89 -8.30
N ALA A 171 -6.72 -5.93 -9.47
CA ALA A 171 -7.03 -6.88 -10.53
C ALA A 171 -6.61 -8.31 -10.17
N ASN A 172 -5.38 -8.47 -9.66
CA ASN A 172 -4.78 -9.78 -9.39
C ASN A 172 -5.21 -10.41 -8.06
N HIS A 173 -5.68 -9.61 -7.10
CA HIS A 173 -6.09 -10.05 -5.76
C HIS A 173 -7.52 -9.59 -5.43
N SER A 174 -8.42 -9.61 -6.41
CA SER A 174 -9.75 -9.01 -6.28
C SER A 174 -10.62 -9.59 -5.16
N ASP A 175 -10.37 -10.81 -4.69
CA ASP A 175 -11.05 -11.44 -3.55
C ASP A 175 -10.53 -10.93 -2.18
N GLN A 176 -9.30 -10.40 -2.18
CA GLN A 176 -8.58 -9.96 -0.99
C GLN A 176 -8.41 -8.44 -0.92
N PHE A 177 -8.38 -7.72 -2.03
CA PHE A 177 -8.17 -6.27 -2.09
C PHE A 177 -9.29 -5.58 -2.86
N LYS A 178 -9.96 -4.62 -2.20
CA LYS A 178 -10.96 -3.72 -2.79
C LYS A 178 -10.41 -2.30 -2.81
N LEU A 179 -10.54 -1.63 -3.94
CA LEU A 179 -9.99 -0.31 -4.19
C LEU A 179 -11.09 0.64 -4.63
N TRP A 180 -11.18 1.78 -3.95
CA TRP A 180 -12.10 2.85 -4.28
C TRP A 180 -11.42 4.20 -4.14
N TYR A 181 -11.74 5.12 -5.04
CA TYR A 181 -11.16 6.45 -5.07
C TYR A 181 -12.21 7.53 -4.78
N THR A 182 -11.75 8.67 -4.28
CA THR A 182 -12.51 9.92 -4.33
C THR A 182 -11.61 11.08 -4.71
N LEU A 183 -12.13 12.00 -5.51
CA LEU A 183 -11.38 13.17 -5.99
C LEU A 183 -12.10 14.48 -5.65
N ASP A 184 -11.36 15.49 -5.20
CA ASP A 184 -11.93 16.83 -5.00
C ASP A 184 -12.40 17.45 -6.32
N LYS A 185 -11.61 17.24 -7.38
CA LYS A 185 -11.83 17.76 -8.73
C LYS A 185 -11.75 16.61 -9.74
N PRO A 186 -12.79 15.79 -9.88
CA PRO A 186 -12.77 14.68 -10.82
C PRO A 186 -12.82 15.17 -12.28
N PRO A 187 -12.19 14.45 -13.21
CA PRO A 187 -12.37 14.68 -14.64
C PRO A 187 -13.77 14.21 -15.10
N GLN A 188 -14.16 14.62 -16.31
CA GLN A 188 -15.40 14.12 -16.92
C GLN A 188 -15.33 12.60 -17.09
N GLY A 189 -16.44 11.91 -16.78
CA GLY A 189 -16.53 10.45 -16.88
C GLY A 189 -15.88 9.69 -15.72
N TRP A 190 -15.49 10.37 -14.64
CA TRP A 190 -14.98 9.74 -13.43
C TRP A 190 -16.00 8.74 -12.85
N LYS A 191 -15.57 7.50 -12.69
CA LYS A 191 -16.43 6.37 -12.30
C LYS A 191 -16.51 6.12 -10.79
N TYR A 192 -15.71 6.84 -9.99
CA TYR A 192 -15.65 6.68 -8.54
C TYR A 192 -16.30 7.89 -7.85
N SER A 193 -16.07 8.02 -6.54
CA SER A 193 -16.64 9.11 -5.75
C SER A 193 -16.00 10.47 -6.05
N SER A 194 -16.72 11.53 -5.70
CA SER A 194 -16.27 12.92 -5.81
C SER A 194 -16.41 13.63 -4.47
N GLY A 195 -15.47 14.52 -4.17
CA GLY A 195 -15.39 15.30 -2.94
C GLY A 195 -14.64 14.60 -1.81
N PHE A 196 -14.72 15.22 -0.62
CA PHE A 196 -14.11 14.69 0.59
C PHE A 196 -14.75 13.37 1.05
N ILE A 197 -14.03 12.65 1.90
CA ILE A 197 -14.53 11.41 2.54
C ILE A 197 -15.85 11.69 3.26
N THR A 198 -16.85 10.83 3.03
CA THR A 198 -18.15 10.88 3.72
C THR A 198 -18.47 9.55 4.39
N ALA A 199 -19.44 9.58 5.33
CA ALA A 199 -19.98 8.37 5.94
C ALA A 199 -20.56 7.39 4.90
N ASP A 200 -21.20 7.87 3.85
CA ASP A 200 -21.72 7.00 2.78
C ASP A 200 -20.60 6.29 2.02
N MET A 201 -19.51 6.99 1.72
CA MET A 201 -18.34 6.35 1.08
C MET A 201 -17.74 5.26 1.99
N ILE A 202 -17.60 5.54 3.29
CA ILE A 202 -17.10 4.55 4.25
C ILE A 202 -18.05 3.36 4.33
N LYS A 203 -19.36 3.59 4.47
CA LYS A 203 -20.37 2.54 4.55
C LYS A 203 -20.39 1.64 3.32
N ASN A 204 -20.21 2.20 2.13
CA ASN A 204 -20.33 1.47 0.87
C ASN A 204 -19.02 0.79 0.44
N HIS A 205 -17.87 1.28 0.88
CA HIS A 205 -16.57 0.83 0.36
C HIS A 205 -15.61 0.24 1.41
N LEU A 206 -15.90 0.39 2.70
CA LEU A 206 -15.14 -0.21 3.80
C LEU A 206 -15.93 -1.34 4.50
N PRO A 207 -15.24 -2.27 5.18
CA PRO A 207 -15.90 -3.35 5.91
C PRO A 207 -16.72 -2.81 7.07
N PRO A 208 -17.93 -3.33 7.34
CA PRO A 208 -18.80 -2.80 8.39
C PRO A 208 -18.15 -2.89 9.78
N PRO A 209 -18.63 -2.09 10.75
CA PRO A 209 -18.16 -2.17 12.13
C PRO A 209 -18.39 -3.60 12.66
N SER A 210 -17.31 -4.23 13.13
CA SER A 210 -17.32 -5.56 13.72
C SER A 210 -16.11 -5.76 14.64
N GLY A 211 -16.13 -6.81 15.47
CA GLY A 211 -14.97 -7.19 16.28
C GLY A 211 -13.75 -7.63 15.45
N ASP A 212 -14.00 -8.10 14.22
CA ASP A 212 -12.98 -8.58 13.28
C ASP A 212 -12.53 -7.49 12.28
N THR A 213 -12.91 -6.23 12.50
CA THR A 213 -12.60 -5.08 11.63
C THR A 213 -11.60 -4.14 12.32
N LEU A 214 -10.57 -3.71 11.58
CA LEU A 214 -9.69 -2.61 11.94
C LEU A 214 -9.71 -1.57 10.82
N ILE A 215 -9.89 -0.30 11.16
CA ILE A 215 -9.80 0.84 10.25
C ILE A 215 -8.50 1.59 10.49
N LEU A 216 -7.67 1.72 9.45
CA LEU A 216 -6.45 2.51 9.46
C LEU A 216 -6.65 3.80 8.67
N MET A 217 -6.11 4.89 9.17
CA MET A 217 -6.22 6.20 8.53
C MET A 217 -4.85 6.87 8.44
N CYS A 218 -4.55 7.47 7.31
CA CYS A 218 -3.36 8.33 7.15
C CYS A 218 -3.61 9.39 6.09
N GLY A 219 -3.42 10.65 6.43
CA GLY A 219 -3.69 11.77 5.54
C GLY A 219 -3.59 13.10 6.29
N PRO A 220 -3.94 14.22 5.63
CA PRO A 220 -3.89 15.54 6.24
C PRO A 220 -4.71 15.59 7.55
N PRO A 221 -4.24 16.28 8.62
CA PRO A 221 -4.97 16.34 9.88
C PRO A 221 -6.45 16.76 9.75
N PRO A 222 -6.83 17.73 8.90
CA PRO A 222 -8.24 18.08 8.69
C PRO A 222 -9.09 16.93 8.14
N MET A 223 -8.54 16.11 7.24
CA MET A 223 -9.24 14.94 6.70
C MET A 223 -9.54 13.92 7.80
N ILE A 224 -8.57 13.68 8.68
CA ILE A 224 -8.72 12.71 9.79
C ILE A 224 -9.74 13.23 10.80
N GLN A 225 -9.59 14.48 11.24
CA GLN A 225 -10.37 15.08 12.34
C GLN A 225 -11.80 15.42 11.95
N PHE A 226 -12.04 15.90 10.74
CA PHE A 226 -13.36 16.44 10.35
C PHE A 226 -14.15 15.53 9.41
N ALA A 227 -13.48 14.63 8.68
CA ALA A 227 -14.17 13.72 7.76
C ALA A 227 -14.15 12.27 8.25
N CYS A 228 -12.98 11.72 8.58
CA CYS A 228 -12.85 10.29 8.86
C CYS A 228 -13.40 9.92 10.25
N GLN A 229 -12.90 10.52 11.32
CA GLN A 229 -13.28 10.16 12.70
C GLN A 229 -14.79 10.37 12.97
N PRO A 230 -15.41 11.52 12.62
CA PRO A 230 -16.84 11.71 12.86
C PRO A 230 -17.70 10.75 12.04
N SER A 231 -17.31 10.43 10.79
CA SER A 231 -18.03 9.48 9.96
C SER A 231 -17.95 8.06 10.50
N LEU A 232 -16.78 7.64 11.01
CA LEU A 232 -16.61 6.34 11.65
C LEU A 232 -17.42 6.24 12.95
N GLU A 233 -17.47 7.30 13.75
CA GLU A 233 -18.29 7.36 14.96
C GLU A 233 -19.79 7.27 14.62
N LEU A 234 -20.25 8.04 13.63
CA LEU A 234 -21.64 8.01 13.14
C LEU A 234 -22.05 6.60 12.66
N LEU A 235 -21.13 5.87 12.05
CA LEU A 235 -21.37 4.51 11.56
C LEU A 235 -21.19 3.43 12.64
N GLY A 236 -20.81 3.79 13.87
CA GLY A 236 -20.71 2.86 15.00
C GLY A 236 -19.40 2.06 15.06
N TYR A 237 -18.32 2.53 14.44
CA TYR A 237 -17.00 1.90 14.64
C TYR A 237 -16.47 2.22 16.04
N ALA A 238 -16.09 1.19 16.78
CA ALA A 238 -15.49 1.35 18.09
C ALA A 238 -14.11 2.04 17.99
N LYS A 239 -13.77 2.90 18.96
CA LYS A 239 -12.51 3.69 18.93
C LYS A 239 -11.28 2.78 18.87
N GLU A 240 -11.29 1.66 19.60
CA GLU A 240 -10.27 0.63 19.61
C GLU A 240 -10.17 -0.19 18.30
N SER A 241 -11.13 -0.02 17.39
CA SER A 241 -11.11 -0.57 16.03
C SER A 241 -10.66 0.46 14.99
N THR A 242 -10.13 1.60 15.42
CA THR A 242 -9.58 2.63 14.54
C THR A 242 -8.15 2.99 14.95
N PHE A 243 -7.31 3.34 13.97
CA PHE A 243 -5.95 3.81 14.21
C PHE A 243 -5.57 4.86 13.16
N ALA A 244 -5.03 5.99 13.60
CA ALA A 244 -4.44 7.00 12.72
C ALA A 244 -2.91 6.95 12.85
N TYR A 245 -2.21 6.91 11.71
CA TYR A 245 -0.74 6.98 11.65
C TYR A 245 -0.19 8.34 12.04
#